data_AF-A0A1X9X9N7-F1
#
_entry.id   AF-A0A1X9X9N7-F1
#
_cell.length_a   1.000
_cell.length_b   1.000
_cell.length_c   1.000
_cell.angle_alpha   90.00
_cell.angle_beta   90.00
_cell.angle_gamma   90.00
#
_symmetry.space_group_name_H-M   'P 1'
#
loop_
_entity.id
_entity.type
_entity.pdbx_description
1 polymer ?
#
loop_
_entity_poly.entity_id
_entity_poly.type
_entity_poly.pdbx_seq_one_letter_code
_entity_poly.pdbx_strand_id
1 'polypeptide(L)' 'IGGHGEIKNFTGLDDPYEAPAAPELTIQTTGRTPHECAGEVIGWLDRLRPVVAEA' A
#
# COMPACT_ATOMS: atom_id res chain seq x y z
N ILE A 1 32.30 2.92 12.78
CA ILE A 1 31.70 2.49 11.50
C ILE A 1 31.29 1.02 11.62
N GLY A 2 30.08 0.76 12.10
CA GLY A 2 29.57 -0.61 12.27
C GLY A 2 28.09 -0.58 11.95
N GLY A 3 27.70 -1.22 10.86
CA GLY A 3 26.31 -1.23 10.37
C GLY A 3 26.14 -2.18 9.20
N HIS A 4 26.87 -3.30 9.23
CA HIS A 4 26.84 -4.31 8.17
C HIS A 4 25.93 -5.47 8.58
N GLY A 5 24.68 -5.44 8.12
CA GLY A 5 23.93 -6.67 7.81
C GLY A 5 23.65 -7.64 8.95
N GLU A 6 23.20 -7.15 10.12
CA GLU A 6 22.72 -8.04 11.19
C GLU A 6 21.45 -8.81 10.80
N ILE A 7 20.65 -8.23 9.89
CA ILE A 7 19.47 -8.84 9.29
C ILE A 7 19.82 -9.20 7.86
N LYS A 8 19.73 -10.49 7.52
CA LYS A 8 19.87 -10.99 6.15
C LYS A 8 18.54 -10.86 5.42
N ASN A 9 18.61 -10.65 4.10
CA ASN A 9 17.49 -10.62 3.17
C ASN A 9 16.50 -9.49 3.50
N PHE A 10 17.01 -8.31 3.84
CA PHE A 10 16.24 -7.11 4.04
C PHE A 10 15.82 -6.49 2.70
N THR A 11 14.54 -6.60 2.39
CA THR A 11 13.94 -6.08 1.16
C THR A 11 14.13 -4.56 1.03
N GLY A 12 14.63 -4.10 -0.11
CA GLY A 12 15.02 -2.72 -0.40
C GLY A 12 16.48 -2.38 -0.07
N LEU A 13 17.23 -3.31 0.54
CA LEU A 13 18.66 -3.15 0.82
C LEU A 13 19.49 -4.24 0.12
N ASP A 14 19.40 -5.49 0.60
CA ASP A 14 20.11 -6.65 0.06
C ASP A 14 19.21 -7.56 -0.78
N ASP A 15 17.89 -7.54 -0.55
CA ASP A 15 16.89 -8.16 -1.43
C ASP A 15 16.11 -7.09 -2.21
N PRO A 16 15.87 -7.25 -3.53
CA PRO A 16 15.10 -6.29 -4.30
C PRO A 16 13.60 -6.32 -3.95
N TYR A 17 12.92 -5.18 -4.08
CA TYR A 17 11.46 -5.11 -4.06
C TYR A 17 10.92 -4.97 -5.49
N GLU A 18 10.02 -5.88 -5.87
CA GLU A 18 9.28 -5.78 -7.14
C GLU A 18 7.89 -5.22 -6.87
N ALA A 19 7.64 -4.00 -7.33
CA ALA A 19 6.33 -3.38 -7.22
C ALA A 19 5.28 -4.18 -8.03
N PRO A 20 4.00 -4.25 -7.57
CA PRO A 20 2.95 -4.91 -8.33
C PRO A 20 2.81 -4.29 -9.73
N ALA A 21 2.72 -5.12 -10.76
CA ALA A 21 2.61 -4.66 -12.16
C ALA A 21 1.22 -4.06 -12.48
N ALA A 22 0.17 -4.54 -11.81
CA ALA A 22 -1.21 -4.10 -12.04
C ALA A 22 -1.98 -4.01 -10.71
N PRO A 23 -1.63 -3.05 -9.83
CA PRO A 23 -2.35 -2.87 -8.58
C PRO A 23 -3.74 -2.25 -8.84
N GLU A 24 -4.75 -2.73 -8.12
CA GLU A 24 -6.11 -2.19 -8.19
C GLU A 24 -6.23 -0.77 -7.59
N LEU A 25 -5.34 -0.46 -6.62
CA LEU A 25 -5.17 0.85 -6.00
C LEU A 25 -3.72 1.03 -5.53
N THR A 26 -3.14 2.21 -5.75
CA THR A 26 -1.79 2.58 -5.24
C THR A 26 -1.90 3.83 -4.37
N ILE A 27 -1.37 3.78 -3.15
CA ILE A 27 -1.44 4.90 -2.21
C ILE A 27 -0.02 5.43 -1.93
N GLN A 28 0.22 6.69 -2.29
CA GLN A 28 1.43 7.40 -1.90
C GLN A 28 1.26 7.90 -0.46
N THR A 29 2.09 7.39 0.46
CA THR A 29 1.95 7.63 1.91
C THR A 29 2.84 8.75 2.43
N THR A 30 3.88 9.16 1.68
CA THR A 30 4.80 10.21 2.09
C THR A 30 4.08 11.53 2.33
N GLY A 31 4.24 12.11 3.52
CA GLY A 31 3.63 13.39 3.89
C GLY A 31 2.14 13.33 4.22
N ARG A 32 1.55 12.12 4.34
CA ARG A 32 0.13 11.92 4.67
C ARG A 32 -0.03 11.16 5.98
N THR A 33 -1.16 11.37 6.64
CA THR A 33 -1.54 10.61 7.82
C THR A 33 -2.12 9.25 7.43
N PRO A 34 -2.02 8.24 8.32
CA PRO A 34 -2.70 6.97 8.10
C PRO A 34 -4.21 7.09 7.87
N HIS A 35 -4.86 8.07 8.51
CA HIS A 35 -6.30 8.29 8.37
C HIS A 35 -6.68 8.74 6.95
N GLU A 36 -5.92 9.67 6.37
CA GLU A 36 -6.12 10.13 4.99
C GLU A 36 -5.90 9.00 3.97
N CYS A 37 -4.87 8.17 4.19
CA CYS A 37 -4.61 7.01 3.34
C CYS A 37 -5.73 5.97 3.44
N ALA A 38 -6.21 5.67 4.66
CA ALA A 38 -7.31 4.73 4.87
C ALA A 38 -8.62 5.22 4.23
N GLY A 39 -8.91 6.53 4.31
CA GLY A 39 -10.07 7.13 3.65
C GLY A 39 -10.06 6.94 2.13
N GLU A 40 -8.89 6.97 1.50
CA GLU A 40 -8.74 6.69 0.06
C GLU A 40 -9.11 5.25 -0.29
N VAL A 41 -8.70 4.27 0.52
CA VAL A 41 -9.08 2.85 0.37
C VAL A 41 -10.60 2.69 0.49
N ILE A 42 -11.21 3.26 1.52
CA ILE A 42 -12.65 3.15 1.77
C ILE A 42 -13.44 3.77 0.60
N GLY A 43 -13.04 4.97 0.17
CA GLY A 43 -13.68 5.62 -0.98
C GLY A 43 -13.54 4.84 -2.27
N TRP A 44 -12.42 4.12 -2.46
CA TRP A 44 -12.26 3.21 -3.59
C TRP A 44 -13.20 1.99 -3.51
N LEU A 45 -13.31 1.36 -2.34
CA LEU A 45 -14.23 0.24 -2.10
C LEU A 45 -15.69 0.63 -2.29
N ASP A 46 -16.10 1.81 -1.80
CA ASP A 46 -17.46 2.30 -1.95
C ASP A 46 -17.87 2.46 -3.42
N ARG A 47 -16.94 2.86 -4.30
CA ARG A 47 -17.19 2.95 -5.75
C ARG A 47 -17.34 1.58 -6.42
N LEU A 48 -16.74 0.54 -5.85
CA LEU A 48 -16.86 -0.83 -6.36
C LEU A 48 -18.11 -1.55 -5.86
N ARG A 49 -18.73 -1.05 -4.77
CA ARG A 49 -19.92 -1.69 -4.22
C ARG A 49 -21.07 -1.63 -5.22
N PRO A 50 -21.65 -2.78 -5.64
CA PRO A 50 -22.86 -2.78 -6.43
C PRO A 50 -23.98 -2.11 -5.64
N VAL A 51 -24.72 -1.19 -6.26
CA VAL A 51 -25.96 -0.68 -5.68
C VAL A 51 -26.97 -1.83 -5.71
N VAL A 52 -27.19 -2.45 -4.55
CA VAL A 52 -28.35 -3.32 -4.39
C VAL A 52 -29.57 -2.40 -4.33
N ALA A 53 -30.39 -2.42 -5.39
CA ALA A 53 -31.71 -1.83 -5.32
C ALA A 53 -32.53 -2.69 -4.33
N GLU A 54 -33.00 -2.09 -3.24
CA GLU A 54 -33.91 -2.78 -2.34
C GLU A 54 -35.21 -3.08 -3.09
N ALA A 55 -35.64 -4.35 -3.02
CA ALA A 55 -36.86 -4.88 -3.61
C ALA A 55 -38.07 -4.68 -2.68
#